data_AF-A0A7R8WUT6-F1
#
_entry.id   AF-A0A7R8WUT6-F1
#
_cell.length_a   1.000
_cell.length_b   1.000
_cell.length_c   1.000
_cell.angle_alpha   90.00
_cell.angle_beta   90.00
_cell.angle_gamma   90.00
#
_symmetry.space_group_name_H-M   'P 1'
#
loop_
_entity.id
_entity.type
_entity.pdbx_description
1 polymer ?
#
loop_
_entity_poly.entity_id
_entity_poly.type
_entity_poly.pdbx_seq_one_letter_code
_entity_poly.pdbx_strand_id
1 'polypeptide(L)'
;MVLWWKEHVPALRKSDRGTGGPMEKDNLILKAPAKVNLVLRVLGQRADGYHDLETWMQKLSLHDTISLRFLTRSGIRLTCSDPSLPVDSKNLLWKAAATFLARSRVLEGRGVEMHLEKVIPVAAGLGGGSSDAGTLLAGLNVFTGNELPEAELLSLASSLGADVPFFAVSATSVLATGIGERMRSVKPLSGYTFLLVNPGFEVSTAKIFANFALTTGKKNSKVVGLLDLSPEKLHPAGLENDLESVTVDLYPVVAEIKKDLLQLGAEGALMSGSGPTVFGLYRNTSSRCRDISLTRAEVRKFSDGEVFVEVKENVRGADVFVVQPTCSPVNDHLMELVLMVDALRRASARRITAVLPYYGYARQDRKVAPRVPISAKVVAEMLMAVGVRRVLSMDLHAGQIQGFFNIPVDHLYAAPVLLRYISGRFENPIMVSPDAGGVERTRAFAKRLNCGLAIIDKRRDRPNESEAMHVIGDVKGKTAILLDDMVDTAGTLCNGAETLLSNGAKEVHACCTHPVLSGPAVERVEKSVIQSLVVTNSIPLRNDAKNCGKIKVLSVSQLLAEAIHRIHNEDSVSSLFV
;
A
#
# COMPACT_ATOMS: atom_id res chain seq x y z
N MET A 1 -15.43 -8.32 5.51
CA MET A 1 -14.11 -8.00 6.11
C MET A 1 -14.19 -6.65 6.81
N VAL A 2 -13.95 -6.56 8.12
CA VAL A 2 -14.12 -5.31 8.90
C VAL A 2 -12.75 -4.63 9.11
N LEU A 3 -12.67 -3.32 8.84
CA LEU A 3 -11.53 -2.44 9.05
C LEU A 3 -11.96 -1.32 10.02
N TRP A 4 -11.12 -0.89 10.96
CA TRP A 4 -11.39 0.34 11.74
C TRP A 4 -10.12 1.10 12.11
N TRP A 5 -10.28 2.38 12.45
CA TRP A 5 -9.21 3.25 12.89
C TRP A 5 -9.27 3.48 14.41
N LYS A 6 -8.12 3.37 15.08
CA LYS A 6 -7.95 3.79 16.47
C LYS A 6 -7.05 5.03 16.48
N GLU A 7 -7.49 6.11 17.12
CA GLU A 7 -6.60 7.24 17.44
C GLU A 7 -5.39 6.70 18.22
N HIS A 8 -4.19 7.00 17.72
CA HIS A 8 -2.94 6.60 18.34
C HIS A 8 -2.77 7.33 19.68
N VAL A 9 -3.20 6.70 20.76
CA VAL A 9 -2.65 6.95 22.10
C VAL A 9 -1.64 5.83 22.34
N PRO A 10 -0.33 6.12 22.51
CA PRO A 10 0.67 5.08 22.72
C PRO A 10 0.44 4.44 24.10
N ALA A 11 -0.04 3.20 24.10
CA ALA A 11 -0.04 2.35 25.28
C ALA A 11 0.85 1.13 25.02
N LEU A 12 1.96 1.08 25.76
CA LEU A 12 2.84 -0.08 25.87
C LEU A 12 2.00 -1.34 26.18
N ARG A 13 2.01 -2.34 25.30
CA ARG A 13 1.46 -3.66 25.61
C ARG A 13 2.38 -4.36 26.61
N LYS A 14 1.95 -4.47 27.87
CA LYS A 14 2.45 -5.53 28.77
C LYS A 14 1.87 -6.85 28.27
N SER A 15 2.73 -7.84 28.07
CA SER A 15 2.32 -9.21 27.76
C SER A 15 1.56 -9.83 28.94
N ASP A 16 0.58 -10.65 28.60
CA ASP A 16 -0.30 -11.37 29.52
C ASP A 16 0.49 -12.15 30.59
N ARG A 17 0.07 -12.00 31.84
CA ARG A 17 0.52 -12.84 32.97
C ARG A 17 -0.12 -14.21 32.85
N GLY A 18 0.48 -15.08 32.04
CA GLY A 18 0.27 -16.53 32.09
C GLY A 18 1.27 -17.19 33.04
N THR A 19 0.76 -17.96 34.00
CA THR A 19 1.47 -18.78 34.98
C THR A 19 2.22 -19.93 34.30
N GLY A 20 3.55 -19.82 34.24
CA GLY A 20 4.48 -20.86 33.76
C GLY A 20 5.90 -20.50 34.22
N GLY A 21 6.67 -21.49 34.68
CA GLY A 21 7.85 -21.37 35.55
C GLY A 21 9.07 -20.57 35.01
N PRO A 22 10.09 -20.35 35.88
CA PRO A 22 11.17 -19.42 35.61
C PRO A 22 12.33 -20.11 34.87
N MET A 23 12.28 -20.17 33.53
CA MET A 23 13.51 -20.31 32.70
C MET A 23 13.33 -20.13 31.17
N GLU A 24 12.15 -19.80 30.63
CA GLU A 24 11.92 -19.73 29.17
C GLU A 24 11.76 -18.31 28.55
N LYS A 25 11.88 -17.22 29.32
CA LYS A 25 11.43 -15.86 28.90
C LYS A 25 12.53 -14.81 28.61
N ASP A 26 13.71 -15.21 28.12
CA ASP A 26 14.85 -14.29 27.88
C ASP A 26 15.30 -14.21 26.41
N ASN A 27 14.38 -14.39 25.44
CA ASN A 27 14.67 -14.18 24.01
C ASN A 27 14.16 -12.81 23.55
N LEU A 28 15.02 -11.98 22.97
CA LEU A 28 14.68 -10.68 22.39
C LEU A 28 14.92 -10.71 20.88
N ILE A 29 13.93 -10.21 20.11
CA ILE A 29 14.01 -10.10 18.66
C ILE A 29 13.94 -8.62 18.30
N LEU A 30 14.99 -8.12 17.65
CA LEU A 30 15.13 -6.73 17.25
C LEU A 30 15.16 -6.61 15.72
N LYS A 31 14.55 -5.55 15.19
CA LYS A 31 14.57 -5.22 13.77
C LYS A 31 15.47 -4.02 13.56
N ALA A 32 16.58 -4.21 12.84
CA ALA A 32 17.57 -3.19 12.58
C ALA A 32 17.34 -2.57 11.19
N PRO A 33 16.73 -1.38 11.08
CA PRO A 33 16.30 -0.83 9.80
C PRO A 33 17.46 -0.29 8.95
N ALA A 34 17.32 -0.33 7.63
CA ALA A 34 18.18 0.43 6.73
C ALA A 34 17.91 1.94 6.86
N LYS A 35 18.80 2.77 6.32
CA LYS A 35 18.58 4.22 6.16
C LYS A 35 18.90 4.71 4.77
N VAL A 36 18.32 5.86 4.44
CA VAL A 36 18.72 6.69 3.29
C VAL A 36 19.06 8.09 3.75
N ASN A 37 19.94 8.74 3.00
CA ASN A 37 20.22 10.17 3.12
C ASN A 37 19.37 10.90 2.07
N LEU A 38 18.34 11.63 2.49
CA LEU A 38 17.51 12.46 1.61
C LEU A 38 18.24 13.73 1.17
N VAL A 39 19.12 14.22 2.06
CA VAL A 39 20.06 15.31 1.79
C VAL A 39 21.40 14.94 2.42
N LEU A 40 22.52 15.20 1.75
CA LEU A 40 23.87 15.10 2.29
C LEU A 40 24.75 16.18 1.66
N ARG A 41 25.18 17.14 2.48
CA ARG A 41 26.10 18.21 2.09
C ARG A 41 27.39 18.10 2.86
N VAL A 42 28.51 18.30 2.16
CA VAL A 42 29.83 18.41 2.77
C VAL A 42 30.15 19.90 2.94
N LEU A 43 30.28 20.35 4.18
CA LEU A 43 30.55 21.76 4.50
C LEU A 43 32.05 22.10 4.43
N GLY A 44 32.91 21.11 4.67
CA GLY A 44 34.36 21.22 4.55
C GLY A 44 35.09 20.24 5.47
N GLN A 45 36.40 20.14 5.31
CA GLN A 45 37.25 19.28 6.13
C GLN A 45 37.67 19.97 7.43
N ARG A 46 37.60 19.23 8.54
CA ARG A 46 38.03 19.62 9.88
C ARG A 46 39.52 19.31 10.08
N ALA A 47 40.12 19.92 11.10
CA ALA A 47 41.53 19.70 11.46
C ALA A 47 41.83 18.26 11.92
N ASP A 48 40.83 17.52 12.35
CA ASP A 48 40.91 16.11 12.76
C ASP A 48 40.79 15.12 11.56
N GLY A 49 40.72 15.63 10.32
CA GLY A 49 40.64 14.84 9.10
C GLY A 49 39.22 14.43 8.69
N TYR A 50 38.22 14.63 9.56
CA TYR A 50 36.82 14.36 9.23
C TYR A 50 36.19 15.51 8.43
N HIS A 51 35.06 15.24 7.79
CA HIS A 51 34.27 16.26 7.11
C HIS A 51 33.09 16.69 7.99
N ASP A 52 32.88 18.00 8.07
CA ASP A 52 31.65 18.55 8.65
C ASP A 52 30.53 18.44 7.62
N LEU A 53 29.38 17.92 8.04
CA LEU A 53 28.27 17.51 7.19
C LEU A 53 26.96 18.15 7.64
N GLU A 54 26.05 18.34 6.69
CA GLU A 54 24.62 18.50 6.95
C GLU A 54 23.89 17.36 6.24
N THR A 55 23.12 16.56 6.98
CA THR A 55 22.38 15.47 6.36
C THR A 55 20.99 15.29 6.94
N TRP A 56 20.04 14.96 6.07
CA TRP A 56 18.74 14.45 6.45
C TRP A 56 18.73 12.92 6.28
N MET A 57 18.73 12.20 7.39
CA MET A 57 18.66 10.74 7.41
C MET A 57 17.26 10.25 7.77
N GLN A 58 16.82 9.18 7.10
CA GLN A 58 15.55 8.52 7.36
C GLN A 58 15.69 7.00 7.37
N LYS A 59 15.09 6.34 8.37
CA LYS A 59 14.99 4.89 8.47
C LYS A 59 13.96 4.34 7.48
N LEU A 60 14.23 3.15 6.96
CA LEU A 60 13.37 2.42 6.03
C LEU A 60 12.73 1.19 6.68
N SER A 61 11.74 0.61 6.01
CA SER A 61 11.11 -0.64 6.42
C SER A 61 11.96 -1.88 6.09
N LEU A 62 12.93 -1.78 5.17
CA LEU A 62 13.95 -2.80 4.96
C LEU A 62 14.79 -2.92 6.23
N HIS A 63 14.97 -4.13 6.77
CA HIS A 63 15.69 -4.35 8.03
C HIS A 63 16.40 -5.69 8.06
N ASP A 64 17.48 -5.75 8.84
CA ASP A 64 18.05 -6.99 9.36
C ASP A 64 17.28 -7.43 10.62
N THR A 65 17.42 -8.70 11.01
CA THR A 65 16.82 -9.21 12.25
C THR A 65 17.89 -9.74 13.19
N ILE A 66 17.87 -9.27 14.44
CA ILE A 66 18.77 -9.72 15.50
C ILE A 66 17.94 -10.52 16.50
N SER A 67 18.25 -11.82 16.61
CA SER A 67 17.71 -12.66 17.68
C SER A 67 18.77 -12.80 18.76
N LEU A 68 18.43 -12.54 20.02
CA LEU A 68 19.37 -12.67 21.12
C LEU A 68 18.77 -13.42 22.32
N ARG A 69 19.65 -14.15 23.00
CA ARG A 69 19.39 -14.86 24.24
C ARG A 69 20.48 -14.51 25.26
N PHE A 70 20.08 -14.31 26.50
CA PHE A 70 21.03 -14.10 27.59
C PHE A 70 21.61 -15.43 28.11
N LEU A 71 22.90 -15.41 28.40
CA LEU A 71 23.65 -16.53 28.96
C LEU A 71 23.94 -16.27 30.43
N THR A 72 24.00 -17.35 31.22
CA THR A 72 24.33 -17.29 32.66
C THR A 72 25.82 -17.12 32.94
N ARG A 73 26.69 -17.26 31.92
CA ARG A 73 28.13 -17.05 31.99
C ARG A 73 28.53 -15.90 31.08
N SER A 74 29.56 -15.13 31.47
CA SER A 74 30.14 -14.08 30.65
C SER A 74 30.62 -14.61 29.29
N GLY A 75 30.37 -13.85 28.23
CA GLY A 75 30.82 -14.17 26.88
C GLY A 75 29.86 -13.66 25.82
N ILE A 76 30.36 -13.50 24.60
CA ILE A 76 29.57 -13.04 23.45
C ILE A 76 29.72 -14.08 22.35
N ARG A 77 28.60 -14.68 21.95
CA ARG A 77 28.51 -15.57 20.79
C ARG A 77 27.70 -14.88 19.72
N LEU A 78 28.26 -14.77 18.52
CA LEU A 78 27.56 -14.21 17.37
C LEU A 78 27.56 -15.26 16.26
N THR A 79 26.41 -15.41 15.60
CA THR A 79 26.26 -16.14 14.34
C THR A 79 25.59 -15.21 13.33
N CYS A 80 25.83 -15.42 12.04
CA CYS A 80 25.32 -14.57 10.96
C CYS A 80 24.86 -15.45 9.80
N SER A 81 23.76 -15.09 9.13
CA SER A 81 23.30 -15.79 7.93
C SER A 81 24.17 -15.49 6.69
N ASP A 82 24.87 -14.35 6.69
CA ASP A 82 25.89 -14.02 5.69
C ASP A 82 27.29 -14.50 6.14
N PRO A 83 27.90 -15.48 5.44
CA PRO A 83 29.20 -16.05 5.82
C PRO A 83 30.38 -15.12 5.54
N SER A 84 30.19 -14.03 4.76
CA SER A 84 31.25 -13.06 4.46
C SER A 84 31.53 -12.11 5.62
N LEU A 85 30.58 -11.98 6.56
CA LEU A 85 30.70 -11.09 7.70
C LEU A 85 31.44 -11.74 8.86
N PRO A 86 32.36 -11.01 9.53
CA PRO A 86 33.01 -11.53 10.72
C PRO A 86 31.97 -11.75 11.82
N VAL A 87 32.16 -12.79 12.63
CA VAL A 87 31.31 -13.10 13.80
C VAL A 87 32.06 -12.88 15.13
N ASP A 88 33.16 -12.12 15.08
CA ASP A 88 34.05 -11.83 16.20
C ASP A 88 34.10 -10.32 16.49
N SER A 89 35.12 -9.88 17.23
CA SER A 89 35.34 -8.50 17.63
C SER A 89 35.54 -7.51 16.47
N LYS A 90 35.65 -7.98 15.22
CA LYS A 90 35.63 -7.10 14.03
C LYS A 90 34.23 -6.64 13.67
N ASN A 91 33.17 -7.34 14.09
CA ASN A 91 31.78 -7.00 13.80
C ASN A 91 31.25 -5.89 14.73
N LEU A 92 30.56 -4.89 14.15
CA LEU A 92 29.98 -3.78 14.92
C LEU A 92 28.90 -4.23 15.92
N LEU A 93 28.09 -5.23 15.58
CA LEU A 93 27.09 -5.82 16.48
C LEU A 93 27.76 -6.49 17.69
N TRP A 94 28.85 -7.22 17.46
CA TRP A 94 29.64 -7.80 18.54
C TRP A 94 30.24 -6.73 19.44
N LYS A 95 30.83 -5.68 18.85
CA LYS A 95 31.39 -4.54 19.61
C LYS A 95 30.32 -3.83 20.44
N ALA A 96 29.12 -3.64 19.89
CA ALA A 96 27.99 -3.05 20.60
C ALA A 96 27.57 -3.87 21.82
N ALA A 97 27.48 -5.20 21.68
CA ALA A 97 27.24 -6.07 22.82
C ALA A 97 28.33 -5.93 23.89
N ALA A 98 29.60 -5.95 23.48
CA ALA A 98 30.73 -5.84 24.40
C ALA A 98 30.75 -4.51 25.16
N THR A 99 30.55 -3.40 24.46
CA THR A 99 30.59 -2.06 25.07
C THR A 99 29.41 -1.80 26.00
N PHE A 100 28.24 -2.37 25.71
CA PHE A 100 27.06 -2.30 26.57
C PHE A 100 27.21 -3.17 27.81
N LEU A 101 27.59 -4.45 27.66
CA LEU A 101 27.80 -5.37 28.78
C LEU A 101 28.86 -4.87 29.76
N ALA A 102 29.91 -4.21 29.27
CA ALA A 102 30.95 -3.62 30.13
C ALA A 102 30.47 -2.45 31.00
N ARG A 103 29.30 -1.86 30.69
CA ARG A 103 28.73 -0.70 31.41
C ARG A 103 27.46 -1.05 32.18
N SER A 104 26.73 -2.08 31.77
CA SER A 104 25.50 -2.50 32.42
C SER A 104 25.77 -3.24 33.72
N ARG A 105 25.19 -2.75 34.82
CA ARG A 105 25.16 -3.42 36.12
C ARG A 105 24.07 -4.50 36.14
N VAL A 106 22.97 -4.28 35.42
CA VAL A 106 21.87 -5.26 35.31
C VAL A 106 22.32 -6.56 34.64
N LEU A 107 23.24 -6.47 33.68
CA LEU A 107 23.77 -7.61 32.94
C LEU A 107 25.17 -8.03 33.42
N GLU A 108 25.62 -7.56 34.58
CA GLU A 108 26.94 -7.89 35.12
C GLU A 108 27.10 -9.41 35.27
N GLY A 109 28.23 -9.94 34.77
CA GLY A 109 28.53 -11.38 34.77
C GLY A 109 27.72 -12.23 33.77
N ARG A 110 26.76 -11.64 33.05
CA ARG A 110 25.95 -12.33 32.03
C ARG A 110 26.64 -12.28 30.68
N GLY A 111 26.33 -13.26 29.84
CA GLY A 111 26.74 -13.28 28.43
C GLY A 111 25.55 -13.10 27.50
N VAL A 112 25.83 -12.99 26.20
CA VAL A 112 24.80 -12.95 25.17
C VAL A 112 25.15 -13.90 24.02
N GLU A 113 24.16 -14.62 23.53
CA GLU A 113 24.20 -15.32 22.26
C GLU A 113 23.27 -14.60 21.28
N MET A 114 23.82 -14.24 20.13
CA MET A 114 23.15 -13.43 19.11
C MET A 114 23.20 -14.14 17.76
N HIS A 115 22.12 -14.05 17.02
CA HIS A 115 22.02 -14.45 15.62
C HIS A 115 21.57 -13.26 14.78
N LEU A 116 22.36 -12.90 13.77
CA LEU A 116 22.07 -11.85 12.80
C LEU A 116 21.59 -12.46 11.50
N GLU A 117 20.32 -12.23 11.17
CA GLU A 117 19.76 -12.52 9.86
C GLU A 117 19.95 -11.29 8.96
N LYS A 118 20.84 -11.39 7.97
CA LYS A 118 21.28 -10.28 7.12
C LYS A 118 20.46 -10.20 5.84
N VAL A 119 19.80 -9.07 5.63
CA VAL A 119 19.01 -8.73 4.45
C VAL A 119 19.47 -7.42 3.81
N ILE A 120 19.93 -6.46 4.62
CA ILE A 120 20.47 -5.19 4.12
C ILE A 120 21.83 -5.49 3.46
N PRO A 121 22.04 -5.13 2.19
CA PRO A 121 23.31 -5.40 1.52
C PRO A 121 24.50 -4.69 2.20
N VAL A 122 25.62 -5.41 2.29
CA VAL A 122 26.87 -4.91 2.89
C VAL A 122 27.47 -3.81 2.00
N ALA A 123 28.10 -2.82 2.64
CA ALA A 123 28.78 -1.68 1.98
C ALA A 123 27.94 -0.91 0.93
N ALA A 124 26.61 -1.00 1.03
CA ALA A 124 25.70 -0.48 0.02
C ALA A 124 25.27 0.99 0.22
N GLY A 125 25.75 1.66 1.28
CA GLY A 125 25.33 3.03 1.63
C GLY A 125 24.01 3.11 2.41
N LEU A 126 23.52 1.97 2.92
CA LEU A 126 22.24 1.84 3.64
C LEU A 126 22.39 1.75 5.17
N GLY A 127 23.62 1.83 5.69
CA GLY A 127 23.89 1.86 7.13
C GLY A 127 23.72 0.52 7.87
N GLY A 128 23.73 -0.63 7.17
CA GLY A 128 23.45 -1.96 7.78
C GLY A 128 24.22 -2.25 9.07
N GLY A 129 25.56 -2.26 9.04
CA GLY A 129 26.34 -2.55 10.25
C GLY A 129 26.18 -1.53 11.39
N SER A 130 25.99 -0.25 11.05
CA SER A 130 25.69 0.79 12.05
C SER A 130 24.30 0.61 12.65
N SER A 131 23.35 0.14 11.85
CA SER A 131 21.99 -0.19 12.26
C SER A 131 21.95 -1.36 13.21
N ASP A 132 22.67 -2.43 12.90
CA ASP A 132 22.76 -3.61 13.75
C ASP A 132 23.27 -3.22 15.14
N ALA A 133 24.38 -2.48 15.20
CA ALA A 133 24.98 -2.00 16.44
C ALA A 133 24.05 -1.05 17.22
N GLY A 134 23.51 -0.02 16.58
CA GLY A 134 22.68 0.99 17.25
C GLY A 134 21.36 0.41 17.75
N THR A 135 20.74 -0.47 16.96
CA THR A 135 19.50 -1.17 17.34
C THR A 135 19.72 -2.09 18.52
N LEU A 136 20.86 -2.80 18.56
CA LEU A 136 21.20 -3.64 19.71
C LEU A 136 21.39 -2.80 20.98
N LEU A 137 22.15 -1.70 20.91
CA LEU A 137 22.35 -0.81 22.07
C LEU A 137 21.02 -0.31 22.61
N ALA A 138 20.12 0.16 21.75
CA ALA A 138 18.78 0.60 22.13
C ALA A 138 17.95 -0.54 22.75
N GLY A 139 17.94 -1.71 22.11
CA GLY A 139 17.19 -2.88 22.58
C GLY A 139 17.67 -3.39 23.94
N LEU A 140 18.99 -3.47 24.15
CA LEU A 140 19.58 -3.84 25.44
C LEU A 140 19.27 -2.80 26.51
N ASN A 141 19.36 -1.50 26.19
CA ASN A 141 19.03 -0.44 27.15
C ASN A 141 17.58 -0.51 27.60
N VAL A 142 16.63 -0.70 26.67
CA VAL A 142 15.21 -0.88 27.01
C VAL A 142 15.02 -2.13 27.87
N PHE A 143 15.69 -3.23 27.54
CA PHE A 143 15.61 -4.49 28.28
C PHE A 143 16.09 -4.33 29.73
N THR A 144 17.17 -3.58 29.96
CA THR A 144 17.70 -3.32 31.31
C THR A 144 16.92 -2.23 32.08
N GLY A 145 15.78 -1.77 31.55
CA GLY A 145 14.95 -0.75 32.19
C GLY A 145 15.44 0.68 31.96
N ASN A 146 16.13 0.92 30.83
CA ASN A 146 16.81 2.16 30.47
C ASN A 146 17.89 2.56 31.48
N GLU A 147 18.74 1.59 31.82
CA GLU A 147 19.83 1.76 32.78
C GLU A 147 20.79 2.88 32.38
N LEU A 148 21.16 2.96 31.10
CA LEU A 148 22.03 4.01 30.60
C LEU A 148 21.20 5.23 30.19
N PRO A 149 21.52 6.44 30.69
CA PRO A 149 20.95 7.68 30.19
C PRO A 149 21.19 7.85 28.69
N GLU A 150 20.28 8.53 28.00
CA GLU A 150 20.37 8.72 26.54
C GLU A 150 21.71 9.33 26.09
N ALA A 151 22.23 10.31 26.84
CA ALA A 151 23.54 10.92 26.53
C ALA A 151 24.70 9.90 26.57
N GLU A 152 24.66 8.95 27.50
CA GLU A 152 25.68 7.91 27.61
C GLU A 152 25.52 6.84 26.52
N LEU A 153 24.27 6.46 26.21
CA LEU A 153 23.95 5.57 25.10
C LEU A 153 24.41 6.14 23.75
N LEU A 154 24.21 7.44 23.53
CA LEU A 154 24.67 8.16 22.34
C LEU A 154 26.19 8.30 22.28
N SER A 155 26.85 8.47 23.43
CA SER A 155 28.32 8.47 23.52
C SER A 155 28.89 7.10 23.13
N LEU A 156 28.30 6.03 23.66
CA LEU A 156 28.60 4.65 23.27
C LEU A 156 28.43 4.42 21.77
N ALA A 157 27.27 4.79 21.23
CA ALA A 157 26.96 4.65 19.82
C ALA A 157 27.99 5.40 18.96
N SER A 158 28.29 6.66 19.30
CA SER A 158 29.26 7.49 18.58
C SER A 158 30.67 6.86 18.55
N SER A 159 31.07 6.15 19.60
CA SER A 159 32.37 5.46 19.64
C SER A 159 32.48 4.27 18.68
N LEU A 160 31.35 3.70 18.26
CA LEU A 160 31.30 2.56 17.34
C LEU A 160 31.24 3.01 15.86
N GLY A 161 30.66 4.18 15.59
CA GLY A 161 30.62 4.76 14.25
C GLY A 161 29.68 5.97 14.15
N ALA A 162 29.91 6.82 13.16
CA ALA A 162 29.19 8.09 13.00
C ALA A 162 27.67 7.94 12.79
N ASP A 163 27.25 6.88 12.10
CA ASP A 163 25.81 6.61 11.83
C ASP A 163 25.13 5.80 12.96
N VAL A 164 25.89 5.20 13.88
CA VAL A 164 25.33 4.33 14.95
C VAL A 164 24.37 5.10 15.88
N PRO A 165 24.66 6.35 16.30
CA PRO A 165 23.73 7.16 17.10
C PRO A 165 22.32 7.25 16.50
N PHE A 166 22.20 7.38 15.17
CA PHE A 166 20.90 7.49 14.51
C PHE A 166 20.01 6.26 14.71
N PHE A 167 20.62 5.08 14.80
CA PHE A 167 19.90 3.84 15.03
C PHE A 167 19.64 3.55 16.52
N ALA A 168 20.42 4.16 17.41
CA ALA A 168 20.22 4.05 18.85
C ALA A 168 19.05 4.91 19.39
N VAL A 169 18.59 5.92 18.62
CA VAL A 169 17.43 6.76 18.99
C VAL A 169 16.13 6.23 18.40
N SER A 170 15.00 6.57 19.04
CA SER A 170 13.66 6.19 18.58
C SER A 170 13.18 6.96 17.35
N ALA A 171 13.81 8.11 17.03
CA ALA A 171 13.46 8.91 15.87
C ALA A 171 13.59 8.11 14.56
N THR A 172 12.60 8.22 13.68
CA THR A 172 12.61 7.59 12.34
C THR A 172 13.31 8.46 11.30
N SER A 173 13.46 9.75 11.59
CA SER A 173 14.02 10.74 10.69
C SER A 173 14.68 11.86 11.48
N VAL A 174 15.90 12.24 11.09
CA VAL A 174 16.68 13.30 11.76
C VAL A 174 17.36 14.20 10.75
N LEU A 175 17.54 15.45 11.15
CA LEU A 175 18.59 16.31 10.62
C LEU A 175 19.83 16.14 11.49
N ALA A 176 20.97 15.83 10.89
CA ALA A 176 22.23 15.67 11.58
C ALA A 176 23.28 16.64 11.06
N THR A 177 24.11 17.14 11.98
CA THR A 177 25.28 17.99 11.70
C THR A 177 26.54 17.44 12.38
N GLY A 178 27.70 18.07 12.16
CA GLY A 178 28.97 17.52 12.61
C GLY A 178 29.45 16.45 11.62
N ILE A 179 29.94 15.33 12.13
CA ILE A 179 30.17 14.11 11.34
C ILE A 179 28.90 13.25 11.20
N GLY A 180 27.74 13.74 11.68
CA GLY A 180 26.46 13.03 11.72
C GLY A 180 25.97 12.71 13.14
N GLU A 181 26.72 13.09 14.17
CA GLU A 181 26.47 12.79 15.58
C GLU A 181 25.50 13.76 16.26
N ARG A 182 25.37 14.99 15.74
CA ARG A 182 24.50 16.02 16.32
C ARG A 182 23.13 15.98 15.65
N MET A 183 22.19 15.27 16.26
CA MET A 183 20.89 14.98 15.64
C MET A 183 19.75 15.80 16.24
N ARG A 184 18.84 16.22 15.37
CA ARG A 184 17.53 16.78 15.72
C ARG A 184 16.44 15.99 15.01
N SER A 185 15.47 15.48 15.76
CA SER A 185 14.32 14.77 15.18
C SER A 185 13.50 15.68 14.26
N VAL A 186 13.11 15.16 13.10
CA VAL A 186 12.20 15.82 12.14
C VAL A 186 11.14 14.84 11.65
N LYS A 187 10.07 15.35 11.04
CA LYS A 187 9.04 14.49 10.44
C LYS A 187 9.66 13.69 9.27
N PRO A 188 9.42 12.38 9.18
CA PRO A 188 9.87 11.60 8.03
C PRO A 188 9.15 12.05 6.76
N LEU A 189 9.83 11.90 5.62
CA LEU A 189 9.21 11.93 4.31
C LEU A 189 8.21 10.78 4.20
N SER A 190 6.93 11.13 4.25
CA SER A 190 5.81 10.21 4.16
C SER A 190 5.12 10.33 2.80
N GLY A 191 4.34 9.31 2.41
CA GLY A 191 3.63 9.32 1.12
C GLY A 191 4.48 8.88 -0.07
N TYR A 192 5.64 8.27 0.15
CA TYR A 192 6.50 7.69 -0.89
C TYR A 192 6.90 6.24 -0.56
N THR A 193 7.02 5.41 -1.59
CA THR A 193 7.69 4.10 -1.57
C THR A 193 9.08 4.34 -2.12
N PHE A 194 10.08 3.83 -1.40
CA PHE A 194 11.47 3.88 -1.81
C PHE A 194 11.79 2.60 -2.57
N LEU A 195 12.07 2.70 -3.87
CA LEU A 195 12.68 1.60 -4.62
C LEU A 195 14.19 1.72 -4.50
N LEU A 196 14.84 0.74 -3.88
CA LEU A 196 16.30 0.69 -3.75
C LEU A 196 16.88 -0.16 -4.87
N VAL A 197 17.86 0.39 -5.59
CA VAL A 197 18.62 -0.34 -6.61
C VAL A 197 20.07 -0.38 -6.16
N ASN A 198 20.52 -1.57 -5.73
CA ASN A 198 21.92 -1.83 -5.39
C ASN A 198 22.60 -2.50 -6.60
N PRO A 199 23.64 -1.89 -7.19
CA PRO A 199 24.35 -2.46 -8.34
C PRO A 199 25.27 -3.63 -8.01
N GLY A 200 25.39 -4.04 -6.74
CA GLY A 200 26.08 -5.28 -6.35
C GLY A 200 27.61 -5.16 -6.24
N PHE A 201 28.14 -3.95 -6.11
CA PHE A 201 29.56 -3.70 -5.81
C PHE A 201 29.71 -2.81 -4.57
N GLU A 202 30.92 -2.77 -4.02
CA GLU A 202 31.24 -1.96 -2.84
C GLU A 202 31.97 -0.67 -3.22
N VAL A 203 31.65 0.43 -2.53
CA VAL A 203 32.36 1.71 -2.65
C VAL A 203 33.02 2.04 -1.31
N SER A 204 34.32 2.28 -1.33
CA SER A 204 35.06 2.70 -0.14
C SER A 204 34.70 4.13 0.24
N THR A 205 34.03 4.30 1.38
CA THR A 205 33.70 5.62 1.94
C THR A 205 34.94 6.52 2.04
N ALA A 206 36.07 5.99 2.51
CA ALA A 206 37.31 6.75 2.64
C ALA A 206 37.82 7.29 1.28
N LYS A 207 37.69 6.50 0.21
CA LYS A 207 38.10 6.89 -1.14
C LYS A 207 37.24 8.04 -1.69
N ILE A 208 35.93 8.02 -1.42
CA ILE A 208 35.01 9.08 -1.84
C ILE A 208 35.31 10.38 -1.09
N PHE A 209 35.48 10.32 0.24
CA PHE A 209 35.80 11.49 1.05
C PHE A 209 37.23 12.05 0.85
N ALA A 210 38.15 11.27 0.29
CA ALA A 210 39.49 11.74 -0.04
C ALA A 210 39.54 12.62 -1.31
N ASN A 211 38.42 12.78 -2.03
CA ASN A 211 38.39 13.58 -3.25
C ASN A 211 38.53 15.08 -2.94
N PHE A 212 39.50 15.72 -3.59
CA PHE A 212 39.87 17.12 -3.40
C PHE A 212 38.75 18.13 -3.73
N ALA A 213 37.78 17.74 -4.56
CA ALA A 213 36.60 18.57 -4.86
C ALA A 213 35.70 18.78 -3.64
N LEU A 214 35.74 17.88 -2.65
CA LEU A 214 34.96 17.96 -1.41
C LEU A 214 35.67 18.75 -0.30
N THR A 215 36.98 18.97 -0.42
CA THR A 215 37.82 19.55 0.64
C THR A 215 38.12 21.04 0.44
N THR A 216 37.93 21.58 -0.76
CA THR A 216 38.42 22.92 -1.14
C THR A 216 37.40 24.05 -1.09
N GLY A 217 36.11 23.73 -0.95
CA GLY A 217 35.04 24.74 -0.88
C GLY A 217 34.33 24.71 0.47
N LYS A 218 34.52 25.73 1.32
CA LYS A 218 33.66 25.92 2.49
C LYS A 218 32.26 26.33 2.02
N LYS A 219 31.28 25.45 2.15
CA LYS A 219 29.87 25.81 1.95
C LYS A 219 29.32 26.44 3.22
N ASN A 220 28.55 27.52 3.09
CA ASN A 220 27.82 28.06 4.24
C ASN A 220 26.75 27.05 4.68
N SER A 221 26.73 26.75 5.98
CA SER A 221 25.69 25.95 6.61
C SER A 221 24.30 26.54 6.32
N LYS A 222 23.36 25.71 5.85
CA LYS A 222 21.97 26.09 5.54
C LYS A 222 20.99 25.22 6.32
N VAL A 223 21.30 24.86 7.56
CA VAL A 223 20.39 24.11 8.44
C VAL A 223 18.99 24.72 8.48
N VAL A 224 18.86 26.05 8.48
CA VAL A 224 17.56 26.75 8.45
C VAL A 224 16.73 26.39 7.22
N GLY A 225 17.34 26.32 6.03
CA GLY A 225 16.65 25.93 4.80
C GLY A 225 16.26 24.45 4.75
N LEU A 226 16.95 23.57 5.49
CA LEU A 226 16.57 22.17 5.68
C LEU A 226 15.43 22.00 6.68
N LEU A 227 15.36 22.88 7.69
CA LEU A 227 14.27 22.89 8.68
C LEU A 227 12.93 23.34 8.09
N ASP A 228 12.95 24.13 7.01
CA ASP A 228 11.77 24.59 6.27
C ASP A 228 11.23 23.54 5.26
N LEU A 229 11.95 22.42 5.07
CA LEU A 229 11.47 21.30 4.27
C LEU A 229 10.38 20.53 5.03
N SER A 230 9.14 21.03 4.96
CA SER A 230 7.99 20.22 5.35
C SER A 230 7.84 19.03 4.40
N PRO A 231 7.46 17.83 4.88
CA PRO A 231 7.21 16.66 4.02
C PRO A 231 6.24 16.95 2.86
N GLU A 232 5.32 17.90 3.03
CA GLU A 232 4.36 18.33 1.99
C GLU A 232 4.99 19.23 0.90
N LYS A 233 6.18 19.78 1.15
CA LYS A 233 6.92 20.69 0.25
C LYS A 233 8.19 20.07 -0.32
N LEU A 234 8.48 18.80 -0.03
CA LEU A 234 9.65 18.13 -0.60
C LEU A 234 9.40 17.87 -2.09
N HIS A 235 9.66 18.88 -2.89
CA HIS A 235 9.77 18.73 -4.34
C HIS A 235 10.98 17.84 -4.61
N PRO A 236 10.95 16.93 -5.60
CA PRO A 236 12.11 16.13 -6.02
C PRO A 236 13.42 16.90 -6.24
N ALA A 237 13.31 18.20 -6.49
CA ALA A 237 14.42 19.13 -6.62
C ALA A 237 15.18 19.42 -5.30
N GLY A 238 14.66 18.98 -4.15
CA GLY A 238 15.30 19.12 -2.84
C GLY A 238 16.22 17.96 -2.44
N LEU A 239 16.26 16.88 -3.24
CA LEU A 239 17.19 15.77 -3.04
C LEU A 239 18.60 16.18 -3.48
N GLU A 240 19.57 16.04 -2.58
CA GLU A 240 20.95 16.46 -2.85
C GLU A 240 21.93 15.54 -2.12
N ASN A 241 22.99 15.11 -2.81
CA ASN A 241 24.10 14.38 -2.21
C ASN A 241 25.41 14.83 -2.86
N ASP A 242 26.22 15.59 -2.13
CA ASP A 242 27.51 16.10 -2.60
C ASP A 242 28.51 15.00 -2.99
N LEU A 243 28.31 13.78 -2.49
CA LEU A 243 29.17 12.63 -2.81
C LEU A 243 28.78 11.96 -4.13
N GLU A 244 27.60 12.26 -4.68
CA GLU A 244 27.07 11.57 -5.86
C GLU A 244 27.93 11.85 -7.10
N SER A 245 28.29 13.12 -7.36
CA SER A 245 29.12 13.47 -8.52
C SER A 245 30.47 12.77 -8.50
N VAL A 246 31.14 12.79 -7.35
CA VAL A 246 32.42 12.09 -7.12
C VAL A 246 32.28 10.58 -7.34
N THR A 247 31.16 10.00 -6.93
CA THR A 247 30.92 8.56 -7.08
C THR A 247 30.58 8.22 -8.54
N VAL A 248 29.81 9.06 -9.24
CA VAL A 248 29.47 8.91 -10.66
C VAL A 248 30.71 8.98 -11.55
N ASP A 249 31.67 9.86 -11.24
CA ASP A 249 32.93 9.96 -11.99
C ASP A 249 33.75 8.66 -11.92
N LEU A 250 33.69 7.97 -10.78
CA LEU A 250 34.36 6.68 -10.57
C LEU A 250 33.53 5.48 -11.04
N TYR A 251 32.20 5.61 -10.99
CA TYR A 251 31.23 4.53 -11.24
C TYR A 251 30.01 5.07 -12.01
N PRO A 252 30.09 5.22 -13.34
CA PRO A 252 29.03 5.81 -14.17
C PRO A 252 27.66 5.12 -14.06
N VAL A 253 27.64 3.83 -13.73
CA VAL A 253 26.41 3.03 -13.49
C VAL A 253 25.47 3.65 -12.45
N VAL A 254 25.99 4.42 -11.49
CA VAL A 254 25.16 5.14 -10.51
C VAL A 254 24.27 6.19 -11.20
N ALA A 255 24.80 6.88 -12.22
CA ALA A 255 24.03 7.84 -13.00
C ALA A 255 23.02 7.17 -13.94
N GLU A 256 23.37 6.01 -14.50
CA GLU A 256 22.47 5.20 -15.33
C GLU A 256 21.24 4.74 -14.53
N ILE A 257 21.46 4.15 -13.34
CA ILE A 257 20.37 3.73 -12.45
C ILE A 257 19.48 4.90 -12.08
N LYS A 258 20.07 6.06 -11.75
CA LYS A 258 19.31 7.28 -11.43
C LYS A 258 18.43 7.71 -12.62
N LYS A 259 18.97 7.70 -13.83
CA LYS A 259 18.24 8.03 -15.06
C LYS A 259 17.08 7.05 -15.28
N ASP A 260 17.33 5.75 -15.13
CA ASP A 260 16.32 4.71 -15.33
C ASP A 260 15.17 4.82 -14.33
N LEU A 261 15.47 5.07 -13.04
CA LEU A 261 14.46 5.29 -12.01
C LEU A 261 13.53 6.46 -12.35
N LEU A 262 14.10 7.58 -12.83
CA LEU A 262 13.31 8.74 -13.25
C LEU A 262 12.46 8.42 -14.50
N GLN A 263 13.02 7.71 -15.49
CA GLN A 263 12.26 7.29 -16.68
C GLN A 263 11.12 6.33 -16.34
N LEU A 264 11.30 5.49 -15.31
CA LEU A 264 10.28 4.59 -14.79
C LEU A 264 9.24 5.28 -13.89
N GLY A 265 9.29 6.62 -13.76
CA GLY A 265 8.28 7.41 -13.07
C GLY A 265 8.55 7.67 -11.59
N ALA A 266 9.80 7.53 -11.13
CA ALA A 266 10.19 8.07 -9.82
C ALA A 266 10.05 9.59 -9.86
N GLU A 267 9.42 10.18 -8.84
CA GLU A 267 9.32 11.63 -8.73
C GLU A 267 10.71 12.24 -8.47
N GLY A 268 11.56 11.56 -7.69
CA GLY A 268 12.97 11.92 -7.50
C GLY A 268 13.84 10.69 -7.29
N ALA A 269 15.14 10.80 -7.61
CA ALA A 269 16.10 9.72 -7.41
C ALA A 269 17.46 10.26 -6.95
N LEU A 270 18.11 9.55 -6.02
CA LEU A 270 19.38 9.99 -5.41
C LEU A 270 20.19 8.78 -4.89
N MET A 271 21.52 8.90 -4.95
CA MET A 271 22.43 7.98 -4.26
C MET A 271 22.35 8.13 -2.73
N SER A 272 22.32 7.01 -1.99
CA SER A 272 22.28 7.02 -0.53
C SER A 272 23.67 7.03 0.12
N GLY A 273 23.98 8.08 0.87
CA GLY A 273 25.22 8.18 1.64
C GLY A 273 26.45 8.21 0.72
N SER A 274 27.45 7.39 1.03
CA SER A 274 28.67 7.20 0.22
C SER A 274 28.70 5.88 -0.55
N GLY A 275 27.63 5.08 -0.48
CA GLY A 275 27.55 3.78 -1.14
C GLY A 275 26.83 3.85 -2.48
N PRO A 276 26.92 2.79 -3.30
CA PRO A 276 26.45 2.83 -4.69
C PRO A 276 24.94 2.62 -4.86
N THR A 277 24.19 2.40 -3.78
CA THR A 277 22.73 2.23 -3.87
C THR A 277 22.06 3.55 -4.22
N VAL A 278 21.23 3.52 -5.26
CA VAL A 278 20.37 4.63 -5.65
C VAL A 278 18.94 4.31 -5.25
N PHE A 279 18.24 5.27 -4.66
CA PHE A 279 16.82 5.14 -4.35
C PHE A 279 15.98 6.01 -5.27
N GLY A 280 14.82 5.49 -5.69
CA GLY A 280 13.76 6.23 -6.39
C GLY A 280 12.55 6.44 -5.48
N LEU A 281 12.02 7.65 -5.46
CA LEU A 281 10.82 8.03 -4.73
C LEU A 281 9.59 7.85 -5.62
N TYR A 282 8.76 6.86 -5.31
CA TYR A 282 7.49 6.63 -5.98
C TYR A 282 6.35 7.05 -5.08
N ARG A 283 5.51 8.00 -5.50
CA ARG A 283 4.41 8.46 -4.65
C ARG A 283 3.51 7.28 -4.31
N ASN A 284 3.29 7.10 -3.01
CA ASN A 284 2.37 6.10 -2.48
C ASN A 284 0.97 6.50 -2.87
N THR A 285 0.55 6.01 -4.03
CA THR A 285 -0.85 6.16 -4.41
C THR A 285 -1.75 5.18 -3.62
N SER A 286 -1.18 4.34 -2.73
CA SER A 286 -1.88 3.22 -2.06
C SER A 286 -1.45 2.83 -0.63
N SER A 287 -0.59 3.58 0.08
CA SER A 287 -0.02 3.09 1.37
C SER A 287 -0.88 3.33 2.62
N ARG A 288 -1.91 4.17 2.59
CA ARG A 288 -2.54 4.65 3.84
C ARG A 288 -3.49 3.67 4.53
N CYS A 289 -4.00 2.66 3.82
CA CYS A 289 -4.81 1.58 4.42
C CYS A 289 -4.03 0.26 4.65
N ARG A 290 -2.77 0.13 4.20
CA ARG A 290 -2.00 -1.13 4.34
C ARG A 290 -1.54 -1.42 5.77
N ASP A 291 -1.46 -0.40 6.62
CA ASP A 291 -1.02 -0.55 8.02
C ASP A 291 -2.16 -0.92 8.98
N ILE A 292 -3.38 -1.16 8.46
CA ILE A 292 -4.55 -1.51 9.26
C ILE A 292 -4.80 -3.00 9.14
N SER A 293 -4.62 -3.70 10.24
CA SER A 293 -5.01 -5.11 10.34
C SER A 293 -6.53 -5.23 10.39
N LEU A 294 -7.03 -6.32 9.84
CA LEU A 294 -8.44 -6.66 9.92
C LEU A 294 -8.80 -6.98 11.36
N THR A 295 -9.95 -6.48 11.77
CA THR A 295 -10.59 -6.88 13.02
C THR A 295 -10.70 -8.40 13.07
N ARG A 296 -10.26 -9.01 14.18
CA ARG A 296 -10.60 -10.40 14.46
C ARG A 296 -12.10 -10.51 14.73
N ALA A 297 -12.79 -11.17 13.81
CA ALA A 297 -14.17 -11.56 13.95
C ALA A 297 -14.32 -13.02 13.50
N GLU A 298 -15.22 -13.74 14.16
CA GLU A 298 -15.66 -15.05 13.73
C GLU A 298 -16.97 -14.88 12.96
N VAL A 299 -16.99 -15.31 11.71
CA VAL A 299 -18.17 -15.37 10.86
C VAL A 299 -18.26 -16.79 10.35
N ARG A 300 -19.31 -17.51 10.75
CA ARG A 300 -19.54 -18.90 10.35
C ARG A 300 -21.03 -19.18 10.22
N LYS A 301 -21.38 -20.34 9.69
CA LYS A 301 -22.75 -20.84 9.69
C LYS A 301 -22.93 -21.92 10.75
N PHE A 302 -24.08 -21.95 11.42
CA PHE A 302 -24.53 -23.11 12.18
C PHE A 302 -24.91 -24.25 11.23
N SER A 303 -25.15 -25.44 11.79
CA SER A 303 -25.46 -26.65 11.00
C SER A 303 -26.75 -26.54 10.20
N ASP A 304 -27.69 -25.69 10.63
CA ASP A 304 -28.97 -25.40 9.96
C ASP A 304 -28.87 -24.26 8.92
N GLY A 305 -27.69 -23.64 8.78
CA GLY A 305 -27.44 -22.57 7.81
C GLY A 305 -27.55 -21.15 8.36
N GLU A 306 -27.97 -20.97 9.62
CA GLU A 306 -28.01 -19.63 10.24
C GLU A 306 -26.61 -19.03 10.38
N VAL A 307 -26.50 -17.72 10.13
CA VAL A 307 -25.22 -17.00 10.22
C VAL A 307 -24.93 -16.62 11.68
N PHE A 308 -23.73 -16.96 12.16
CA PHE A 308 -23.18 -16.54 13.43
C PHE A 308 -22.08 -15.50 13.22
N VAL A 309 -22.11 -14.42 14.01
CA VAL A 309 -21.09 -13.38 14.01
C VAL A 309 -20.66 -13.05 15.45
N GLU A 310 -19.36 -13.08 15.69
CA GLU A 310 -18.75 -12.61 16.94
C GLU A 310 -17.55 -11.69 16.65
N VAL A 311 -17.57 -10.46 17.16
CA VAL A 311 -16.45 -9.52 17.08
C VAL A 311 -15.52 -9.75 18.28
N LYS A 312 -14.29 -10.19 18.04
CA LYS A 312 -13.34 -10.63 19.10
C LYS A 312 -12.45 -9.51 19.63
N GLU A 313 -12.78 -8.26 19.30
CA GLU A 313 -11.98 -7.08 19.62
C GLU A 313 -12.88 -5.92 20.06
N ASN A 314 -12.34 -5.06 20.91
CA ASN A 314 -13.09 -3.91 21.44
C ASN A 314 -13.24 -2.81 20.37
N VAL A 315 -14.48 -2.51 20.01
CA VAL A 315 -14.87 -1.49 19.01
C VAL A 315 -15.50 -0.24 19.59
N ARG A 316 -15.56 -0.13 20.92
CA ARG A 316 -16.25 0.98 21.58
C ARG A 316 -15.64 2.32 21.14
N GLY A 317 -16.48 3.20 20.62
CA GLY A 317 -16.07 4.52 20.14
C GLY A 317 -15.34 4.53 18.80
N ALA A 318 -15.11 3.38 18.16
CA ALA A 318 -14.37 3.28 16.91
C ALA A 318 -15.21 3.75 15.71
N ASP A 319 -14.51 4.24 14.66
CA ASP A 319 -15.07 4.44 13.33
C ASP A 319 -14.78 3.20 12.47
N VAL A 320 -15.84 2.46 12.15
CA VAL A 320 -15.76 1.10 11.60
C VAL A 320 -16.25 1.06 10.15
N PHE A 321 -15.52 0.36 9.30
CA PHE A 321 -15.81 0.13 7.90
C PHE A 321 -16.02 -1.37 7.66
N VAL A 322 -17.21 -1.78 7.26
CA VAL A 322 -17.52 -3.18 6.94
C VAL A 322 -17.46 -3.34 5.42
N VAL A 323 -16.39 -3.95 4.91
CA VAL A 323 -16.20 -4.24 3.48
C VAL A 323 -16.84 -5.57 3.14
N GLN A 324 -17.98 -5.55 2.46
CA GLN A 324 -18.71 -6.75 2.07
C GLN A 324 -19.49 -6.49 0.78
N PRO A 325 -19.07 -7.03 -0.38
CA PRO A 325 -19.95 -7.05 -1.55
C PRO A 325 -21.13 -7.99 -1.28
N THR A 326 -22.34 -7.60 -1.68
CA THR A 326 -23.55 -8.43 -1.54
C THR A 326 -23.78 -9.26 -2.81
N CYS A 327 -22.72 -9.95 -3.26
CA CYS A 327 -22.72 -10.84 -4.42
C CYS A 327 -23.14 -12.27 -4.05
N SER A 328 -23.18 -13.19 -5.00
CA SER A 328 -23.57 -14.59 -4.73
C SER A 328 -22.66 -15.28 -3.68
N PRO A 329 -23.22 -16.01 -2.69
CA PRO A 329 -24.65 -16.17 -2.40
C PRO A 329 -25.26 -14.90 -1.80
N VAL A 330 -26.21 -14.29 -2.53
CA VAL A 330 -26.63 -12.89 -2.30
C VAL A 330 -27.23 -12.69 -0.91
N ASN A 331 -28.14 -13.58 -0.51
CA ASN A 331 -28.86 -13.46 0.76
C ASN A 331 -27.97 -13.75 1.97
N ASP A 332 -27.05 -14.71 1.84
CA ASP A 332 -26.11 -15.03 2.91
C ASP A 332 -25.18 -13.86 3.18
N HIS A 333 -24.54 -13.31 2.15
CA HIS A 333 -23.64 -12.17 2.30
C HIS A 333 -24.38 -10.90 2.79
N LEU A 334 -25.64 -10.72 2.40
CA LEU A 334 -26.48 -9.64 2.94
C LEU A 334 -26.76 -9.86 4.43
N MET A 335 -27.12 -11.08 4.85
CA MET A 335 -27.38 -11.39 6.25
C MET A 335 -26.10 -11.32 7.12
N GLU A 336 -24.96 -11.78 6.61
CA GLU A 336 -23.64 -11.58 7.25
C GLU A 336 -23.37 -10.10 7.50
N LEU A 337 -23.57 -9.25 6.49
CA LEU A 337 -23.39 -7.80 6.62
C LEU A 337 -24.32 -7.22 7.68
N VAL A 338 -25.60 -7.55 7.62
CA VAL A 338 -26.63 -7.06 8.55
C VAL A 338 -26.29 -7.44 10.00
N LEU A 339 -25.89 -8.70 10.23
CA LEU A 339 -25.52 -9.19 11.57
C LEU A 339 -24.19 -8.63 12.06
N MET A 340 -23.19 -8.44 11.18
CA MET A 340 -21.94 -7.74 11.51
C MET A 340 -22.21 -6.31 11.97
N VAL A 341 -23.07 -5.57 11.26
CA VAL A 341 -23.41 -4.20 11.63
C VAL A 341 -24.14 -4.15 12.97
N ASP A 342 -25.12 -5.03 13.21
CA ASP A 342 -25.82 -5.10 14.50
C ASP A 342 -24.86 -5.42 15.66
N ALA A 343 -23.96 -6.41 15.49
CA ALA A 343 -22.94 -6.75 16.49
C ALA A 343 -22.02 -5.56 16.82
N LEU A 344 -21.53 -4.85 15.81
CA LEU A 344 -20.69 -3.65 15.97
C LEU A 344 -21.45 -2.51 16.67
N ARG A 345 -22.72 -2.30 16.32
CA ARG A 345 -23.58 -1.29 16.95
C ARG A 345 -23.80 -1.59 18.42
N ARG A 346 -24.14 -2.84 18.77
CA ARG A 346 -24.32 -3.27 20.18
C ARG A 346 -23.02 -3.20 20.97
N ALA A 347 -21.89 -3.44 20.32
CA ALA A 347 -20.57 -3.23 20.89
C ALA A 347 -20.14 -1.74 20.96
N SER A 348 -21.06 -0.80 20.68
CA SER A 348 -20.88 0.64 20.84
C SER A 348 -19.85 1.28 19.90
N ALA A 349 -19.75 0.79 18.66
CA ALA A 349 -19.03 1.51 17.61
C ALA A 349 -19.65 2.92 17.42
N ARG A 350 -18.80 3.94 17.25
CA ARG A 350 -19.24 5.35 17.10
C ARG A 350 -19.93 5.57 15.75
N ARG A 351 -19.35 5.03 14.69
CA ARG A 351 -19.83 5.17 13.31
C ARG A 351 -19.57 3.86 12.57
N ILE A 352 -20.54 3.41 11.78
CA ILE A 352 -20.45 2.19 10.97
C ILE A 352 -20.74 2.58 9.52
N THR A 353 -19.73 2.42 8.66
CA THR A 353 -19.81 2.62 7.22
C THR A 353 -19.86 1.27 6.53
N ALA A 354 -20.92 1.01 5.76
CA ALA A 354 -20.99 -0.18 4.92
C ALA A 354 -20.27 0.11 3.59
N VAL A 355 -19.18 -0.61 3.33
CA VAL A 355 -18.43 -0.52 2.08
C VAL A 355 -18.86 -1.68 1.20
N LEU A 356 -19.60 -1.37 0.14
CA LEU A 356 -20.27 -2.31 -0.75
C LEU A 356 -19.67 -2.18 -2.16
N PRO A 357 -18.53 -2.84 -2.47
CA PRO A 357 -17.94 -2.79 -3.81
C PRO A 357 -18.93 -3.24 -4.90
N TYR A 358 -19.89 -4.10 -4.54
CA TYR A 358 -21.03 -4.46 -5.37
C TYR A 358 -22.31 -4.46 -4.51
N TYR A 359 -23.33 -3.73 -4.98
CA TYR A 359 -24.65 -3.66 -4.36
C TYR A 359 -25.61 -4.68 -5.00
N GLY A 360 -25.83 -5.81 -4.34
CA GLY A 360 -26.82 -6.81 -4.72
C GLY A 360 -28.23 -6.22 -4.77
N TYR A 361 -29.12 -6.85 -5.54
CA TYR A 361 -30.48 -6.35 -5.81
C TYR A 361 -30.58 -5.00 -6.55
N ALA A 362 -29.47 -4.37 -6.95
CA ALA A 362 -29.47 -3.06 -7.61
C ALA A 362 -30.34 -2.97 -8.88
N ARG A 363 -30.55 -4.08 -9.61
CA ARG A 363 -31.40 -4.10 -10.82
C ARG A 363 -32.90 -4.04 -10.52
N GLN A 364 -33.30 -4.17 -9.25
CA GLN A 364 -34.69 -4.11 -8.79
C GLN A 364 -34.93 -2.78 -8.07
N ASP A 365 -34.64 -1.68 -8.76
CA ASP A 365 -34.68 -0.29 -8.29
C ASP A 365 -36.02 0.42 -8.56
N ARG A 366 -36.89 -0.16 -9.40
CA ARG A 366 -38.22 0.37 -9.70
C ARG A 366 -39.21 -0.74 -10.04
N LYS A 367 -40.50 -0.42 -10.01
CA LYS A 367 -41.55 -1.34 -10.45
C LYS A 367 -41.65 -1.33 -11.97
N VAL A 368 -41.17 -2.38 -12.60
CA VAL A 368 -41.35 -2.62 -14.06
C VAL A 368 -42.66 -3.34 -14.39
N ALA A 369 -43.34 -3.86 -13.38
CA ALA A 369 -44.65 -4.50 -13.48
C ALA A 369 -45.48 -4.25 -12.19
N PRO A 370 -46.80 -4.43 -12.21
CA PRO A 370 -47.61 -4.42 -11.00
C PRO A 370 -47.14 -5.48 -9.99
N ARG A 371 -47.25 -5.18 -8.68
CA ARG A 371 -47.03 -6.12 -7.57
C ARG A 371 -45.62 -6.74 -7.45
N VAL A 372 -44.59 -6.09 -7.99
CA VAL A 372 -43.18 -6.46 -7.75
C VAL A 372 -42.55 -5.60 -6.63
N PRO A 373 -41.55 -6.12 -5.88
CA PRO A 373 -40.82 -5.34 -4.88
C PRO A 373 -39.86 -4.35 -5.53
N ILE A 374 -39.47 -3.32 -4.78
CA ILE A 374 -38.28 -2.51 -5.06
C ILE A 374 -37.18 -3.02 -4.11
N SER A 375 -36.60 -4.18 -4.45
CA SER A 375 -35.70 -4.90 -3.54
C SER A 375 -34.45 -4.08 -3.19
N ALA A 376 -33.95 -3.24 -4.11
CA ALA A 376 -32.84 -2.33 -3.81
C ALA A 376 -33.18 -1.37 -2.65
N LYS A 377 -34.44 -0.92 -2.54
CA LYS A 377 -34.93 -0.07 -1.46
C LYS A 377 -35.10 -0.87 -0.16
N VAL A 378 -35.60 -2.10 -0.23
CA VAL A 378 -35.69 -3.00 0.94
C VAL A 378 -34.32 -3.24 1.56
N VAL A 379 -33.29 -3.53 0.74
CA VAL A 379 -31.91 -3.69 1.21
C VAL A 379 -31.41 -2.40 1.87
N ALA A 380 -31.69 -1.23 1.29
CA ALA A 380 -31.30 0.05 1.88
C ALA A 380 -31.94 0.27 3.27
N GLU A 381 -33.23 -0.06 3.40
CA GLU A 381 -33.95 0.02 4.67
C GLU A 381 -33.41 -0.95 5.72
N MET A 382 -33.09 -2.19 5.33
CA MET A 382 -32.47 -3.17 6.23
C MET A 382 -31.14 -2.65 6.79
N LEU A 383 -30.24 -2.14 5.93
CA LEU A 383 -28.94 -1.62 6.34
C LEU A 383 -29.07 -0.42 7.29
N MET A 384 -29.97 0.52 6.98
CA MET A 384 -30.24 1.66 7.86
C MET A 384 -30.83 1.23 9.20
N ALA A 385 -31.77 0.27 9.20
CA ALA A 385 -32.44 -0.21 10.40
C ALA A 385 -31.45 -0.86 11.40
N VAL A 386 -30.52 -1.68 10.91
CA VAL A 386 -29.52 -2.32 11.79
C VAL A 386 -28.43 -1.36 12.27
N GLY A 387 -28.23 -0.23 11.58
CA GLY A 387 -27.45 0.89 12.12
C GLY A 387 -26.27 1.34 11.26
N VAL A 388 -26.28 1.03 9.96
CA VAL A 388 -25.36 1.67 9.01
C VAL A 388 -25.62 3.19 9.03
N ARG A 389 -24.54 3.98 9.10
CA ARG A 389 -24.60 5.46 9.14
C ARG A 389 -24.05 6.14 7.90
N ARG A 390 -23.36 5.39 7.04
CA ARG A 390 -22.87 5.82 5.73
C ARG A 390 -22.71 4.60 4.83
N VAL A 391 -22.92 4.78 3.53
CA VAL A 391 -22.66 3.75 2.52
C VAL A 391 -21.57 4.24 1.57
N LEU A 392 -20.59 3.39 1.28
CA LEU A 392 -19.62 3.58 0.21
C LEU A 392 -19.87 2.48 -0.82
N SER A 393 -20.32 2.82 -2.02
CA SER A 393 -20.61 1.85 -3.08
C SER A 393 -19.90 2.21 -4.38
N MET A 394 -19.73 1.25 -5.28
CA MET A 394 -19.13 1.47 -6.60
C MET A 394 -20.12 1.13 -7.72
N ASP A 395 -20.18 1.98 -8.75
CA ASP A 395 -20.98 1.82 -9.98
C ASP A 395 -22.37 1.20 -9.75
N LEU A 396 -23.18 1.84 -8.90
CA LEU A 396 -24.57 1.48 -8.71
C LEU A 396 -25.29 1.38 -10.05
N HIS A 397 -26.10 0.33 -10.22
CA HIS A 397 -26.84 0.08 -11.46
C HIS A 397 -27.66 1.31 -11.90
N ALA A 398 -28.31 1.95 -10.93
CA ALA A 398 -29.00 3.22 -11.09
C ALA A 398 -28.49 4.23 -10.04
N GLY A 399 -28.09 5.42 -10.49
CA GLY A 399 -27.59 6.48 -9.60
C GLY A 399 -28.63 6.93 -8.56
N GLN A 400 -29.92 6.73 -8.85
CA GLN A 400 -31.06 7.04 -7.99
C GLN A 400 -31.11 6.19 -6.71
N ILE A 401 -30.41 5.04 -6.67
CA ILE A 401 -30.31 4.20 -5.46
C ILE A 401 -29.74 5.01 -4.28
N GLN A 402 -28.92 6.04 -4.54
CA GLN A 402 -28.46 6.96 -3.49
C GLN A 402 -29.64 7.59 -2.72
N GLY A 403 -30.75 7.91 -3.41
CA GLY A 403 -31.96 8.46 -2.79
C GLY A 403 -32.80 7.44 -2.02
N PHE A 404 -32.45 6.16 -2.03
CA PHE A 404 -33.10 5.16 -1.16
C PHE A 404 -32.58 5.20 0.27
N PHE A 405 -31.42 5.82 0.48
CA PHE A 405 -30.81 6.02 1.78
C PHE A 405 -31.10 7.42 2.31
N ASN A 406 -31.48 7.49 3.59
CA ASN A 406 -31.60 8.74 4.34
C ASN A 406 -30.28 9.09 5.08
N ILE A 407 -29.19 8.41 4.71
CA ILE A 407 -27.83 8.56 5.23
C ILE A 407 -26.90 8.86 4.05
N PRO A 408 -25.71 9.45 4.28
CA PRO A 408 -24.79 9.75 3.19
C PRO A 408 -24.40 8.49 2.40
N VAL A 409 -24.42 8.61 1.07
CA VAL A 409 -23.95 7.58 0.14
C VAL A 409 -22.84 8.17 -0.72
N ASP A 410 -21.65 7.61 -0.58
CA ASP A 410 -20.51 7.90 -1.45
C ASP A 410 -20.54 6.90 -2.63
N HIS A 411 -20.91 7.37 -3.82
CA HIS A 411 -21.02 6.56 -5.03
C HIS A 411 -19.76 6.71 -5.91
N LEU A 412 -18.82 5.77 -5.75
CA LEU A 412 -17.60 5.66 -6.54
C LEU A 412 -17.86 5.15 -7.95
N TYR A 413 -17.00 5.55 -8.88
CA TYR A 413 -16.97 5.05 -10.25
C TYR A 413 -15.66 4.31 -10.49
N ALA A 414 -15.70 3.13 -11.12
CA ALA A 414 -14.48 2.43 -11.55
C ALA A 414 -13.82 3.08 -12.79
N ALA A 415 -14.43 4.13 -13.33
CA ALA A 415 -13.93 4.87 -14.49
C ALA A 415 -12.43 5.23 -14.43
N PRO A 416 -11.84 5.75 -13.34
CA PRO A 416 -10.40 6.04 -13.29
C PRO A 416 -9.50 4.80 -13.45
N VAL A 417 -10.00 3.61 -13.11
CA VAL A 417 -9.28 2.34 -13.24
C VAL A 417 -9.41 1.82 -14.67
N LEU A 418 -10.63 1.80 -15.21
CA LEU A 418 -10.92 1.32 -16.56
C LEU A 418 -10.33 2.24 -17.64
N LEU A 419 -10.46 3.56 -17.51
CA LEU A 419 -9.90 4.53 -18.47
C LEU A 419 -8.38 4.40 -18.58
N ARG A 420 -7.69 4.24 -17.43
CA ARG A 420 -6.23 4.03 -17.39
C ARG A 420 -5.81 2.76 -18.13
N TYR A 421 -6.64 1.72 -18.06
CA TYR A 421 -6.38 0.47 -18.78
C TYR A 421 -6.56 0.62 -20.29
N ILE A 422 -7.57 1.37 -20.73
CA ILE A 422 -7.94 1.53 -22.14
C ILE A 422 -7.02 2.55 -22.84
N SER A 423 -6.64 3.63 -22.14
CA SER A 423 -5.88 4.76 -22.68
C SER A 423 -4.56 4.32 -23.32
N GLY A 424 -4.37 4.65 -24.60
CA GLY A 424 -3.15 4.33 -25.36
C GLY A 424 -2.95 2.84 -25.68
N ARG A 425 -3.90 1.96 -25.29
CA ARG A 425 -3.77 0.51 -25.48
C ARG A 425 -4.31 0.02 -26.83
N PHE A 426 -5.36 0.67 -27.33
CA PHE A 426 -6.07 0.23 -28.52
C PHE A 426 -5.91 1.26 -29.64
N GLU A 427 -5.69 0.77 -30.85
CA GLU A 427 -5.64 1.58 -32.06
C GLU A 427 -7.05 1.88 -32.55
N ASN A 428 -7.34 3.16 -32.84
CA ASN A 428 -8.63 3.65 -33.33
C ASN A 428 -9.85 3.07 -32.57
N PRO A 429 -9.93 3.25 -31.24
CA PRO A 429 -11.00 2.65 -30.45
C PRO A 429 -12.35 3.34 -30.68
N ILE A 430 -13.43 2.59 -30.50
CA ILE A 430 -14.80 3.13 -30.40
C ILE A 430 -15.48 2.53 -29.18
N MET A 431 -16.04 3.37 -28.32
CA MET A 431 -16.79 2.89 -27.15
C MET A 431 -18.20 2.50 -27.59
N VAL A 432 -18.65 1.33 -27.18
CA VAL A 432 -19.95 0.78 -27.56
C VAL A 432 -20.81 0.53 -26.33
N SER A 433 -22.05 1.01 -26.37
CA SER A 433 -23.05 0.70 -25.36
C SER A 433 -23.85 -0.54 -25.78
N PRO A 434 -23.94 -1.59 -24.95
CA PRO A 434 -24.64 -2.83 -25.29
C PRO A 434 -26.16 -2.70 -25.32
N ASP A 435 -26.71 -1.62 -24.74
CA ASP A 435 -28.12 -1.28 -24.74
C ASP A 435 -28.32 0.24 -24.56
N ALA A 436 -29.59 0.69 -24.58
CA ALA A 436 -29.93 2.10 -24.41
C ALA A 436 -29.67 2.64 -22.99
N GLY A 437 -29.69 1.79 -21.96
CA GLY A 437 -29.50 2.19 -20.57
C GLY A 437 -28.04 2.56 -20.25
N GLY A 438 -27.09 1.94 -20.93
CA GLY A 438 -25.66 2.20 -20.75
C GLY A 438 -25.12 3.45 -21.47
N VAL A 439 -25.91 4.12 -22.31
CA VAL A 439 -25.40 5.11 -23.28
C VAL A 439 -24.71 6.30 -22.61
N GLU A 440 -25.25 6.82 -21.51
CA GLU A 440 -24.65 7.95 -20.80
C GLU A 440 -23.26 7.60 -20.24
N ARG A 441 -23.13 6.38 -19.68
CA ARG A 441 -21.87 5.83 -19.17
C ARG A 441 -20.85 5.68 -20.31
N THR A 442 -21.25 5.05 -21.41
CA THR A 442 -20.39 4.85 -22.58
C THR A 442 -19.95 6.18 -23.18
N ARG A 443 -20.86 7.17 -23.30
CA ARG A 443 -20.55 8.52 -23.79
C ARG A 443 -19.53 9.23 -22.90
N ALA A 444 -19.64 9.08 -21.58
CA ALA A 444 -18.70 9.67 -20.63
C ALA A 444 -17.26 9.11 -20.79
N PHE A 445 -17.13 7.84 -21.16
CA PHE A 445 -15.85 7.22 -21.50
C PHE A 445 -15.34 7.68 -22.87
N ALA A 446 -16.19 7.67 -23.89
CA ALA A 446 -15.84 8.11 -25.25
C ALA A 446 -15.28 9.54 -25.26
N LYS A 447 -15.91 10.45 -24.50
CA LYS A 447 -15.45 11.85 -24.36
C LYS A 447 -14.05 11.94 -23.73
N ARG A 448 -13.75 11.13 -22.72
CA ARG A 448 -12.45 11.15 -22.00
C ARG A 448 -11.33 10.48 -22.79
N LEU A 449 -11.66 9.48 -23.59
CA LEU A 449 -10.73 8.79 -24.49
C LEU A 449 -10.60 9.50 -25.85
N ASN A 450 -11.34 10.59 -26.06
CA ASN A 450 -11.43 11.32 -27.33
C ASN A 450 -11.70 10.40 -28.53
N CYS A 451 -12.68 9.51 -28.38
CA CYS A 451 -13.00 8.51 -29.39
C CYS A 451 -14.50 8.44 -29.71
N GLY A 452 -14.86 7.62 -30.70
CA GLY A 452 -16.25 7.48 -31.15
C GLY A 452 -17.17 6.83 -30.12
N LEU A 453 -18.47 6.97 -30.34
CA LEU A 453 -19.53 6.29 -29.60
C LEU A 453 -20.40 5.50 -30.58
N ALA A 454 -20.69 4.24 -30.26
CA ALA A 454 -21.73 3.46 -30.90
C ALA A 454 -22.70 2.86 -29.87
N ILE A 455 -23.89 2.49 -30.32
CA ILE A 455 -24.97 1.97 -29.48
C ILE A 455 -25.58 0.76 -30.19
N ILE A 456 -25.82 -0.31 -29.44
CA ILE A 456 -26.57 -1.46 -29.93
C ILE A 456 -28.04 -1.25 -29.59
N ASP A 457 -28.87 -1.07 -30.62
CA ASP A 457 -30.32 -0.96 -30.50
C ASP A 457 -30.95 -2.35 -30.61
N LYS A 458 -31.53 -2.80 -29.49
CA LYS A 458 -32.25 -4.07 -29.37
C LYS A 458 -33.72 -3.83 -29.71
N ARG A 459 -34.12 -4.08 -30.96
CA ARG A 459 -35.54 -4.08 -31.33
C ARG A 459 -36.13 -5.47 -31.15
N ARG A 460 -37.26 -5.55 -30.45
CA ARG A 460 -38.10 -6.74 -30.36
C ARG A 460 -39.31 -6.50 -31.24
N ASP A 461 -39.33 -7.12 -32.42
CA ASP A 461 -40.47 -6.97 -33.32
C ASP A 461 -41.69 -7.77 -32.83
N ARG A 462 -41.49 -8.89 -32.10
CA ARG A 462 -42.53 -9.68 -31.43
C ARG A 462 -42.03 -10.42 -30.18
N PRO A 463 -42.91 -10.80 -29.23
CA PRO A 463 -42.55 -11.76 -28.20
C PRO A 463 -42.25 -13.12 -28.86
N ASN A 464 -41.02 -13.63 -28.72
CA ASN A 464 -40.50 -14.92 -29.22
C ASN A 464 -39.90 -14.97 -30.65
N GLU A 465 -39.65 -13.83 -31.33
CA GLU A 465 -38.83 -13.81 -32.56
C GLU A 465 -37.39 -13.31 -32.28
N SER A 466 -36.43 -13.76 -33.09
CA SER A 466 -34.99 -13.50 -32.95
C SER A 466 -34.66 -12.00 -32.95
N GLU A 467 -33.82 -11.58 -32.00
CA GLU A 467 -33.40 -10.18 -31.78
C GLU A 467 -32.67 -9.62 -33.01
N ALA A 468 -33.27 -8.68 -33.75
CA ALA A 468 -32.54 -7.91 -34.75
C ALA A 468 -31.73 -6.82 -34.03
N MET A 469 -30.40 -6.99 -33.99
CA MET A 469 -29.46 -6.07 -33.34
C MET A 469 -28.96 -5.04 -34.36
N HIS A 470 -29.38 -3.78 -34.24
CA HIS A 470 -28.88 -2.71 -35.10
C HIS A 470 -27.77 -1.91 -34.41
N VAL A 471 -26.72 -1.55 -35.15
CA VAL A 471 -25.61 -0.74 -34.62
C VAL A 471 -25.79 0.70 -35.07
N ILE A 472 -26.00 1.60 -34.11
CA ILE A 472 -26.03 3.05 -34.34
C ILE A 472 -24.62 3.58 -34.07
N GLY A 473 -23.93 4.01 -35.13
CA GLY A 473 -22.55 4.51 -35.10
C GLY A 473 -21.64 3.71 -36.03
N ASP A 474 -20.60 4.35 -36.56
CA ASP A 474 -19.67 3.72 -37.50
C ASP A 474 -18.56 2.96 -36.75
N VAL A 475 -18.64 1.63 -36.77
CA VAL A 475 -17.69 0.71 -36.13
C VAL A 475 -16.70 0.10 -37.13
N LYS A 476 -16.81 0.40 -38.43
CA LYS A 476 -16.06 -0.27 -39.49
C LYS A 476 -14.56 -0.02 -39.36
N GLY A 477 -13.77 -1.09 -39.30
CA GLY A 477 -12.31 -1.05 -39.16
C GLY A 477 -11.81 -0.57 -37.79
N LYS A 478 -12.69 -0.34 -36.81
CA LYS A 478 -12.35 0.17 -35.48
C LYS A 478 -12.25 -0.95 -34.45
N THR A 479 -11.51 -0.69 -33.38
CA THR A 479 -11.47 -1.56 -32.20
C THR A 479 -12.67 -1.25 -31.30
N ALA A 480 -13.66 -2.12 -31.27
CA ALA A 480 -14.91 -1.86 -30.53
C ALA A 480 -14.78 -2.30 -29.06
N ILE A 481 -15.10 -1.40 -28.13
CA ILE A 481 -15.02 -1.66 -26.69
C ILE A 481 -16.42 -1.56 -26.09
N LEU A 482 -17.06 -2.70 -25.86
CA LEU A 482 -18.33 -2.79 -25.14
C LEU A 482 -18.12 -2.37 -23.69
N LEU A 483 -18.91 -1.42 -23.19
CA LEU A 483 -18.85 -0.95 -21.81
C LEU A 483 -20.20 -1.13 -21.13
N ASP A 484 -20.20 -1.78 -19.96
CA ASP A 484 -21.39 -1.95 -19.13
C ASP A 484 -21.06 -1.79 -17.63
N ASP A 485 -22.05 -1.64 -16.74
CA ASP A 485 -21.78 -1.72 -15.29
C ASP A 485 -21.40 -3.13 -14.87
N MET A 486 -22.07 -4.15 -15.40
CA MET A 486 -21.92 -5.51 -14.93
C MET A 486 -22.13 -6.54 -16.03
N VAL A 487 -21.50 -7.70 -15.85
CA VAL A 487 -21.71 -8.87 -16.71
C VAL A 487 -22.30 -10.00 -15.88
N ASP A 488 -23.52 -10.42 -16.23
CA ASP A 488 -24.24 -11.52 -15.56
C ASP A 488 -24.06 -12.84 -16.28
N THR A 489 -24.96 -13.17 -17.23
CA THR A 489 -24.90 -14.41 -18.00
C THR A 489 -24.08 -14.26 -19.29
N ALA A 490 -23.45 -13.11 -19.50
CA ALA A 490 -22.67 -12.70 -20.67
C ALA A 490 -23.40 -12.71 -22.04
N GLY A 491 -24.69 -13.08 -22.11
CA GLY A 491 -25.41 -13.21 -23.39
C GLY A 491 -25.48 -11.90 -24.19
N THR A 492 -25.87 -10.80 -23.54
CA THR A 492 -25.91 -9.47 -24.18
C THR A 492 -24.55 -9.05 -24.76
N LEU A 493 -23.47 -9.27 -24.01
CA LEU A 493 -22.12 -8.91 -24.46
C LEU A 493 -21.67 -9.77 -25.64
N CYS A 494 -21.90 -11.09 -25.59
CA CYS A 494 -21.50 -12.00 -26.67
C CYS A 494 -22.25 -11.71 -27.97
N ASN A 495 -23.58 -11.59 -27.90
CA ASN A 495 -24.40 -11.25 -29.07
C ASN A 495 -24.05 -9.86 -29.62
N GLY A 496 -23.78 -8.89 -28.72
CA GLY A 496 -23.33 -7.56 -29.11
C GLY A 496 -21.98 -7.59 -29.83
N ALA A 497 -21.05 -8.41 -29.36
CA ALA A 497 -19.74 -8.58 -30.00
C ALA A 497 -19.84 -9.23 -31.38
N GLU A 498 -20.68 -10.25 -31.55
CA GLU A 498 -20.97 -10.85 -32.86
C GLU A 498 -21.56 -9.80 -33.82
N THR A 499 -22.55 -9.03 -33.36
CA THR A 499 -23.17 -7.96 -34.15
C THR A 499 -22.13 -6.92 -34.60
N LEU A 500 -21.23 -6.51 -33.71
CA LEU A 500 -20.17 -5.54 -34.03
C LEU A 500 -19.21 -6.06 -35.09
N LEU A 501 -18.79 -7.33 -35.00
CA LEU A 501 -17.95 -7.94 -36.02
C LEU A 501 -18.67 -8.06 -37.37
N SER A 502 -19.95 -8.47 -37.39
CA SER A 502 -20.75 -8.53 -38.62
C SER A 502 -20.93 -7.16 -39.28
N ASN A 503 -20.86 -6.07 -38.50
CA ASN A 503 -20.89 -4.68 -38.99
C ASN A 503 -19.48 -4.11 -39.30
N GLY A 504 -18.45 -4.95 -39.29
CA GLY A 504 -17.11 -4.62 -39.77
C GLY A 504 -16.14 -4.09 -38.73
N ALA A 505 -16.40 -4.24 -37.43
CA ALA A 505 -15.40 -3.98 -36.39
C ALA A 505 -14.14 -4.85 -36.61
N LYS A 506 -12.95 -4.32 -36.32
CA LYS A 506 -11.67 -5.03 -36.45
C LYS A 506 -11.55 -6.14 -35.41
N GLU A 507 -11.85 -5.81 -34.17
CA GLU A 507 -11.91 -6.71 -33.03
C GLU A 507 -12.81 -6.13 -31.94
N VAL A 508 -13.25 -6.97 -31.00
CA VAL A 508 -14.17 -6.57 -29.93
C VAL A 508 -13.62 -6.94 -28.56
N HIS A 509 -13.59 -5.96 -27.67
CA HIS A 509 -13.27 -6.10 -26.25
C HIS A 509 -14.50 -5.71 -25.42
N ALA A 510 -14.57 -6.19 -24.18
CA ALA A 510 -15.60 -5.82 -23.22
C ALA A 510 -14.98 -5.33 -21.92
N CYS A 511 -15.60 -4.32 -21.31
CA CYS A 511 -15.24 -3.77 -20.01
C CYS A 511 -16.49 -3.69 -19.14
N CYS A 512 -16.47 -4.31 -17.96
CA CYS A 512 -17.56 -4.22 -16.99
C CYS A 512 -17.01 -3.91 -15.61
N THR A 513 -17.70 -3.12 -14.79
CA THR A 513 -17.25 -2.96 -13.40
C THR A 513 -17.42 -4.26 -12.63
N HIS A 514 -18.62 -4.86 -12.62
CA HIS A 514 -18.95 -5.99 -11.75
C HIS A 514 -19.02 -7.33 -12.50
N PRO A 515 -18.13 -8.30 -12.19
CA PRO A 515 -18.17 -9.63 -12.80
C PRO A 515 -19.12 -10.57 -12.05
N VAL A 516 -20.43 -10.42 -12.25
CA VAL A 516 -21.43 -11.33 -11.65
C VAL A 516 -21.27 -12.75 -12.21
N LEU A 517 -21.05 -12.87 -13.53
CA LEU A 517 -20.66 -14.09 -14.24
C LEU A 517 -21.47 -15.34 -13.83
N SER A 518 -22.79 -15.23 -13.73
CA SER A 518 -23.65 -16.34 -13.31
C SER A 518 -23.94 -17.34 -14.44
N GLY A 519 -24.30 -18.56 -14.07
CA GLY A 519 -24.66 -19.62 -15.02
C GLY A 519 -23.58 -19.84 -16.09
N PRO A 520 -23.94 -19.87 -17.40
CA PRO A 520 -23.02 -20.21 -18.49
C PRO A 520 -22.11 -19.05 -18.93
N ALA A 521 -21.96 -18.00 -18.12
CA ALA A 521 -21.27 -16.77 -18.53
C ALA A 521 -19.81 -17.02 -18.98
N VAL A 522 -19.05 -17.78 -18.19
CA VAL A 522 -17.62 -18.05 -18.49
C VAL A 522 -17.49 -18.83 -19.79
N GLU A 523 -18.27 -19.90 -19.94
CA GLU A 523 -18.30 -20.72 -21.16
C GLU A 523 -18.67 -19.88 -22.40
N ARG A 524 -19.66 -18.99 -22.28
CA ARG A 524 -20.04 -18.07 -23.37
C ARG A 524 -18.90 -17.13 -23.73
N VAL A 525 -18.24 -16.53 -22.75
CA VAL A 525 -17.10 -15.63 -23.01
C VAL A 525 -15.96 -16.38 -23.70
N GLU A 526 -15.64 -17.59 -23.25
CA GLU A 526 -14.63 -18.45 -23.86
C GLU A 526 -14.93 -18.78 -25.32
N LYS A 527 -16.16 -19.16 -25.63
CA LYS A 527 -16.59 -19.53 -26.99
C LYS A 527 -16.89 -18.32 -27.89
N SER A 528 -17.08 -17.13 -27.31
CA SER A 528 -17.43 -15.92 -28.05
C SER A 528 -16.28 -15.35 -28.88
N VAL A 529 -16.62 -14.39 -29.72
CA VAL A 529 -15.67 -13.58 -30.50
C VAL A 529 -14.97 -12.48 -29.70
N ILE A 530 -15.30 -12.30 -28.41
CA ILE A 530 -14.68 -11.30 -27.55
C ILE A 530 -13.19 -11.66 -27.33
N GLN A 531 -12.30 -10.71 -27.59
CA GLN A 531 -10.84 -10.88 -27.41
C GLN A 531 -10.43 -10.78 -25.94
N SER A 532 -11.00 -9.83 -25.20
CA SER A 532 -10.81 -9.74 -23.75
C SER A 532 -12.01 -9.16 -23.03
N LEU A 533 -12.34 -9.73 -21.87
CA LEU A 533 -13.30 -9.20 -20.92
C LEU A 533 -12.55 -8.65 -19.70
N VAL A 534 -12.50 -7.32 -19.59
CA VAL A 534 -11.85 -6.61 -18.49
C VAL A 534 -12.89 -6.31 -17.42
N VAL A 535 -12.62 -6.74 -16.20
CA VAL A 535 -13.52 -6.57 -15.05
C VAL A 535 -12.78 -6.04 -13.83
N THR A 536 -13.49 -5.54 -12.82
CA THR A 536 -12.86 -5.20 -11.54
C THR A 536 -12.96 -6.35 -10.53
N ASN A 537 -12.17 -6.28 -9.45
CA ASN A 537 -12.30 -7.19 -8.30
C ASN A 537 -13.40 -6.77 -7.30
N SER A 538 -14.43 -6.05 -7.73
CA SER A 538 -15.61 -5.72 -6.90
C SER A 538 -16.43 -6.95 -6.50
N ILE A 539 -16.36 -8.03 -7.30
CA ILE A 539 -16.89 -9.36 -6.99
C ILE A 539 -15.74 -10.37 -7.08
N PRO A 540 -15.57 -11.26 -6.09
CA PRO A 540 -14.60 -12.36 -6.19
C PRO A 540 -14.92 -13.29 -7.35
N LEU A 541 -13.93 -13.59 -8.19
CA LEU A 541 -14.12 -14.56 -9.28
C LEU A 541 -14.24 -16.00 -8.76
N ARG A 542 -15.13 -16.75 -9.38
CA ARG A 542 -15.19 -18.22 -9.29
C ARG A 542 -13.97 -18.86 -9.97
N ASN A 543 -13.70 -20.13 -9.66
CA ASN A 543 -12.51 -20.83 -10.19
C ASN A 543 -12.53 -20.98 -11.72
N ASP A 544 -13.68 -21.22 -12.33
CA ASP A 544 -13.85 -21.25 -13.79
C ASP A 544 -13.48 -19.89 -14.41
N ALA A 545 -13.99 -18.78 -13.84
CA ALA A 545 -13.67 -17.45 -14.31
C ALA A 545 -12.18 -17.07 -14.13
N LYS A 546 -11.52 -17.54 -13.05
CA LYS A 546 -10.08 -17.32 -12.83
C LYS A 546 -9.21 -18.03 -13.87
N ASN A 547 -9.67 -19.16 -14.39
CA ASN A 547 -8.94 -19.97 -15.36
C ASN A 547 -9.22 -19.55 -16.82
N CYS A 548 -10.18 -18.66 -17.04
CA CYS A 548 -10.51 -18.16 -18.37
C CYS A 548 -9.44 -17.15 -18.85
N GLY A 549 -8.69 -17.51 -19.89
CA GLY A 549 -7.62 -16.66 -20.46
C GLY A 549 -8.11 -15.33 -21.06
N LYS A 550 -9.41 -15.19 -21.34
CA LYS A 550 -10.01 -13.94 -21.84
C LYS A 550 -10.38 -12.95 -20.73
N ILE A 551 -10.50 -13.39 -19.48
CA ILE A 551 -10.94 -12.54 -18.37
C ILE A 551 -9.73 -11.89 -17.69
N LYS A 552 -9.73 -10.56 -17.62
CA LYS A 552 -8.69 -9.80 -16.93
C LYS A 552 -9.29 -8.99 -15.78
N VAL A 553 -8.73 -9.16 -14.59
CA VAL A 553 -9.19 -8.46 -13.38
C VAL A 553 -8.30 -7.25 -13.09
N LEU A 554 -8.92 -6.10 -12.88
CA LEU A 554 -8.28 -4.88 -12.39
C LEU A 554 -8.67 -4.64 -10.93
N SER A 555 -7.71 -4.22 -10.11
CA SER A 555 -8.00 -3.94 -8.71
C SER A 555 -8.63 -2.56 -8.53
N VAL A 556 -9.72 -2.49 -7.77
CA VAL A 556 -10.30 -1.25 -7.25
C VAL A 556 -9.95 -1.01 -5.78
N SER A 557 -9.08 -1.85 -5.20
CA SER A 557 -8.68 -1.76 -3.79
C SER A 557 -8.11 -0.40 -3.42
N GLN A 558 -7.34 0.21 -4.33
CA GLN A 558 -6.73 1.52 -4.13
C GLN A 558 -7.77 2.63 -4.07
N LEU A 559 -8.76 2.59 -4.96
CA LEU A 559 -9.83 3.58 -5.00
C LEU A 559 -10.71 3.48 -3.75
N LEU A 560 -11.04 2.26 -3.32
CA LEU A 560 -11.80 2.01 -2.09
C LEU A 560 -11.02 2.43 -0.83
N ALA A 561 -9.74 2.09 -0.76
CA ALA A 561 -8.87 2.46 0.36
C ALA A 561 -8.77 3.98 0.53
N GLU A 562 -8.57 4.71 -0.57
CA GLU A 562 -8.50 6.17 -0.54
C GLU A 562 -9.83 6.80 -0.15
N ALA A 563 -10.96 6.25 -0.61
CA ALA A 563 -12.28 6.72 -0.19
C ALA A 563 -12.53 6.48 1.30
N ILE A 564 -12.20 5.30 1.82
CA ILE A 564 -12.29 4.97 3.26
C ILE A 564 -11.45 5.96 4.08
N HIS A 565 -10.21 6.21 3.66
CA HIS A 565 -9.29 7.14 4.32
C HIS A 565 -9.87 8.55 4.39
N ARG A 566 -10.41 9.05 3.28
CA ARG A 566 -11.03 10.38 3.22
C ARG A 566 -12.28 10.49 4.07
N ILE A 567 -13.15 9.48 4.03
CA ILE A 567 -14.33 9.42 4.89
C ILE A 567 -13.95 9.44 6.37
N HIS A 568 -12.88 8.74 6.74
CA HIS A 568 -12.38 8.72 8.11
C HIS A 568 -11.91 10.11 8.58
N ASN A 569 -11.12 10.81 7.76
CA ASN A 569 -10.57 12.13 8.09
C ASN A 569 -11.48 13.31 7.76
N GLU A 570 -12.69 13.04 7.24
CA GLU A 570 -13.63 14.08 6.80
C GLU A 570 -13.11 14.92 5.61
N ASP A 571 -12.21 14.33 4.81
CA ASP A 571 -11.72 14.91 3.56
C ASP A 571 -12.76 14.76 2.43
N SER A 572 -12.66 15.62 1.41
CA SER A 572 -13.51 15.53 0.22
C SER A 572 -13.27 14.24 -0.58
N VAL A 573 -14.29 13.38 -0.68
CA VAL A 573 -14.29 12.21 -1.57
C VAL A 573 -14.43 12.61 -3.04
N SER A 574 -14.95 13.81 -3.32
CA SER A 574 -15.28 14.25 -4.67
C SER A 574 -14.08 14.33 -5.62
N SER A 575 -12.87 14.53 -5.10
CA SER A 575 -11.66 14.56 -5.94
C SER A 575 -11.22 13.16 -6.41
N LEU A 576 -11.91 12.09 -6.00
CA LEU A 576 -11.71 10.74 -6.54
C LEU A 576 -12.58 10.51 -7.79
N PHE A 577 -13.56 11.37 -8.03
CA PHE A 577 -14.34 11.38 -9.26
C PHE A 577 -13.53 12.10 -10.34
N VAL A 578 -13.28 11.39 -11.46
CA VAL A 578 -12.42 11.79 -12.59
C VAL A 578 -12.64 13.21 -13.05
#